data_AF-A0A973KV04-F1
#
_entry.id   AF-A0A973KV04-F1
#
_cell.length_a   1.000
_cell.length_b   1.000
_cell.length_c   1.000
_cell.angle_alpha   90.00
_cell.angle_beta   90.00
_cell.angle_gamma   90.00
#
_symmetry.space_group_name_H-M   'P 1'
#
loop_
_entity.id
_entity.type
_entity.pdbx_description
1 polymer ?
#
loop_
_entity_poly.entity_id
_entity_poly.type
_entity_poly.pdbx_seq_one_letter_code
_entity_poly.pdbx_strand_id
1 'polypeptide(L)'
;SQEFRKCIECFLCQDTCHVVRDHEENKQAFAGPRFLMRVAELDMHPLDAAAESGLDRKTTAQDEHGLGYCNITKCCTEVCPEGIKITDNALIPLKERAVDRKYDPLVWLGSKIRRRSS
;
A
#
# COMPACT_ATOMS: atom_id res chain seq x y z
N SER A 1 7.60 9.65 6.74
CA SER A 1 7.97 8.36 7.34
C SER A 1 8.11 8.39 8.86
N GLN A 2 8.58 9.48 9.48
CA GLN A 2 8.72 9.57 10.96
C GLN A 2 7.41 9.34 11.74
N GLU A 3 6.26 9.69 11.17
CA GLU A 3 4.94 9.51 11.80
C GLU A 3 4.56 8.02 11.96
N PHE A 4 4.87 7.17 10.98
CA PHE A 4 4.47 5.76 11.02
C PHE A 4 5.18 4.95 12.11
N ARG A 5 6.40 5.39 12.51
CA ARG A 5 7.17 4.77 13.59
C ARG A 5 6.50 4.88 14.96
N LYS A 6 5.49 5.75 15.10
CA LYS A 6 4.68 5.88 16.34
C LYS A 6 3.69 4.72 16.51
N CYS A 7 3.43 3.94 15.48
CA CYS A 7 2.44 2.87 15.56
C CYS A 7 2.81 1.85 16.64
N ILE A 8 1.92 1.69 17.63
CA ILE A 8 2.07 0.74 18.75
C ILE A 8 1.49 -0.65 18.45
N GLU A 9 1.16 -0.94 17.19
CA GLU A 9 0.60 -2.23 16.77
C GLU A 9 -0.64 -2.68 17.55
N CYS A 10 -1.54 -1.74 17.89
CA CYS A 10 -2.78 -2.04 18.60
C CYS A 10 -3.90 -2.64 17.73
N PHE A 11 -3.74 -2.66 16.41
CA PHE A 11 -4.69 -3.19 15.41
C PHE A 11 -6.10 -2.59 15.37
N LEU A 12 -6.41 -1.53 16.13
CA LEU A 12 -7.71 -0.84 16.07
C LEU A 12 -8.09 -0.40 14.65
N CYS A 13 -7.12 0.08 13.88
CA CYS A 13 -7.35 0.46 12.48
C CYS A 13 -7.76 -0.73 11.60
N GLN A 14 -7.28 -1.94 11.91
CA GLN A 14 -7.61 -3.18 11.21
C GLN A 14 -9.05 -3.60 11.53
N ASP A 15 -9.38 -3.67 12.82
CA ASP A 15 -10.67 -4.18 13.30
C ASP A 15 -11.84 -3.26 12.93
N THR A 16 -11.61 -1.94 12.91
CA THR A 16 -12.66 -0.97 12.55
C THR A 16 -12.89 -0.88 11.04
N CYS A 17 -11.96 -1.37 10.21
CA CYS A 17 -12.03 -1.18 8.77
C CYS A 17 -13.27 -1.87 8.20
N HIS A 18 -14.20 -1.08 7.64
CA HIS A 18 -15.47 -1.59 7.13
C HIS A 18 -15.29 -2.63 6.00
N VAL A 19 -14.21 -2.52 5.22
CA VAL A 19 -13.88 -3.48 4.15
C VAL A 19 -13.53 -4.87 4.68
N VAL A 20 -13.01 -4.97 5.90
CA VAL A 20 -12.67 -6.24 6.57
C VAL A 20 -13.82 -6.70 7.47
N ARG A 21 -14.40 -5.75 8.22
CA ARG A 21 -15.44 -6.01 9.22
C ARG A 21 -16.78 -6.39 8.58
N ASP A 22 -17.20 -5.68 7.53
CA ASP A 22 -18.53 -5.84 6.92
C ASP A 22 -18.51 -6.86 5.76
N HIS A 23 -17.31 -7.27 5.33
CA HIS A 23 -17.09 -8.21 4.22
C HIS A 23 -16.05 -9.26 4.60
N GLU A 24 -16.51 -10.33 5.24
CA GLU A 24 -15.63 -11.39 5.73
C GLU A 24 -14.92 -12.14 4.59
N GLU A 25 -15.54 -12.20 3.41
CA GLU A 25 -14.97 -12.73 2.17
C GLU A 25 -13.70 -11.99 1.72
N ASN A 26 -13.56 -10.70 2.08
CA ASN A 26 -12.38 -9.91 1.71
C ASN A 26 -11.16 -10.27 2.56
N LYS A 27 -11.30 -10.95 3.71
CA LYS A 27 -10.18 -11.23 4.63
C LYS A 27 -9.02 -11.98 3.98
N GLN A 28 -9.31 -12.83 2.98
CA GLN A 28 -8.28 -13.58 2.25
C GLN A 28 -7.55 -12.73 1.21
N ALA A 29 -8.20 -11.70 0.67
CA ALA A 29 -7.68 -10.89 -0.42
C ALA A 29 -7.15 -9.52 0.03
N PHE A 30 -7.59 -9.01 1.17
CA PHE A 30 -7.25 -7.69 1.69
C PHE A 30 -6.51 -7.80 3.02
N ALA A 31 -5.22 -7.45 3.01
CA ALA A 31 -4.41 -7.46 4.22
C ALA A 31 -4.91 -6.43 5.25
N GLY A 32 -5.47 -5.31 4.79
CA GLY A 32 -6.01 -4.26 5.65
C GLY A 32 -5.04 -3.13 5.97
N PRO A 33 -5.54 -2.06 6.62
CA PRO A 33 -4.82 -0.80 6.75
C PRO A 33 -3.56 -0.91 7.61
N ARG A 34 -3.52 -1.78 8.63
CA ARG A 34 -2.33 -1.89 9.47
C ARG A 34 -1.13 -2.42 8.69
N PHE A 35 -1.33 -3.47 7.90
CA PHE A 35 -0.27 -4.09 7.13
C PHE A 35 0.15 -3.19 5.96
N LEU A 36 -0.81 -2.60 5.24
CA LEU A 36 -0.52 -1.70 4.13
C LEU A 36 0.19 -0.41 4.59
N MET A 37 -0.10 0.10 5.78
CA MET A 37 0.66 1.20 6.38
C MET A 37 2.12 0.83 6.61
N ARG A 38 2.40 -0.41 7.05
CA ARG A 38 3.79 -0.89 7.21
C ARG A 38 4.51 -1.02 5.86
N VAL A 39 3.82 -1.50 4.84
CA VAL A 39 4.37 -1.54 3.47
C VAL A 39 4.71 -0.12 3.01
N ALA A 40 3.80 0.83 3.22
CA ALA A 40 4.02 2.24 2.88
C ALA A 40 5.21 2.85 3.64
N GLU A 41 5.37 2.56 4.93
CA GLU A 41 6.50 3.02 5.73
C GLU A 41 7.84 2.53 5.14
N LEU A 42 7.93 1.25 4.80
CA LEU A 42 9.14 0.65 4.23
C LEU A 42 9.40 1.17 2.82
N ASP A 43 8.39 1.23 1.96
CA ASP A 43 8.50 1.72 0.58
C ASP A 43 8.92 3.20 0.49
N MET A 44 8.57 4.01 1.48
CA MET A 44 8.99 5.42 1.56
C MET A 44 10.27 5.64 2.37
N HIS A 45 10.93 4.58 2.84
CA HIS A 45 12.16 4.72 3.60
C HIS A 45 13.33 5.08 2.67
N PRO A 46 14.12 6.14 2.94
CA PRO A 46 15.24 6.54 2.06
C PRO A 46 16.32 5.46 1.88
N LEU A 47 16.39 4.52 2.82
CA LEU A 47 17.30 3.36 2.79
C LEU A 47 16.58 2.06 2.40
N ASP A 48 15.41 2.12 1.77
CA ASP A 48 14.77 0.91 1.27
C ASP A 48 15.56 0.36 0.07
N ALA A 49 16.09 -0.84 0.26
CA ALA A 49 16.85 -1.59 -0.75
C ALA A 49 16.01 -2.73 -1.35
N ALA A 50 14.68 -2.70 -1.21
CA ALA A 50 13.79 -3.76 -1.71
C ALA A 50 13.96 -4.00 -3.23
N ALA A 51 14.22 -2.94 -3.99
CA ALA A 51 14.49 -3.05 -5.41
C ALA A 51 15.76 -3.87 -5.73
N GLU A 52 16.77 -3.87 -4.85
CA GLU A 52 18.01 -4.64 -5.02
C GLU A 52 17.78 -6.14 -4.86
N SER A 53 16.81 -6.53 -4.02
CA SER A 53 16.37 -7.93 -3.88
C SER A 53 15.30 -8.33 -4.89
N GLY A 54 14.96 -7.45 -5.85
CA GLY A 54 13.94 -7.69 -6.87
C GLY A 54 12.50 -7.56 -6.38
N LEU A 55 12.28 -7.00 -5.18
CA LEU A 55 10.96 -6.79 -4.58
C LEU A 55 10.43 -5.38 -4.89
N ASP A 56 9.25 -5.30 -5.50
CA ASP A 56 8.53 -4.03 -5.74
C ASP A 56 7.35 -3.89 -4.79
N ARG A 57 7.58 -3.25 -3.64
CA ARG A 57 6.63 -3.17 -2.52
C ARG A 57 5.25 -2.63 -2.91
N LYS A 58 5.21 -1.57 -3.72
CA LYS A 58 3.96 -0.97 -4.22
C LYS A 58 3.16 -1.93 -5.12
N THR A 59 3.84 -2.73 -5.94
CA THR A 59 3.20 -3.71 -6.82
C THR A 59 2.67 -4.88 -5.98
N THR A 60 3.48 -5.40 -5.06
CA THR A 60 3.05 -6.42 -4.08
C THR A 60 1.88 -5.93 -3.23
N ALA A 61 1.89 -4.67 -2.80
CA ALA A 61 0.77 -4.09 -2.05
C ALA A 61 -0.55 -4.15 -2.84
N GLN A 62 -0.50 -3.86 -4.13
CA GLN A 62 -1.65 -3.86 -5.02
C GLN A 62 -2.13 -5.28 -5.37
N ASP A 63 -1.22 -6.13 -5.83
CA ASP A 63 -1.56 -7.41 -6.43
C ASP A 63 -1.69 -8.54 -5.39
N GLU A 64 -0.91 -8.51 -4.29
CA GLU A 64 -0.91 -9.57 -3.26
C GLU A 64 -1.59 -9.18 -1.95
N HIS A 65 -1.54 -7.90 -1.56
CA HIS A 65 -2.12 -7.44 -0.28
C HIS A 65 -3.46 -6.71 -0.43
N GLY A 66 -3.98 -6.64 -1.66
CA GLY A 66 -5.30 -6.10 -1.93
C GLY A 66 -5.45 -4.60 -1.66
N LEU A 67 -4.40 -3.79 -1.88
CA LEU A 67 -4.50 -2.33 -1.73
C LEU A 67 -5.70 -1.72 -2.48
N GLY A 68 -6.11 -2.34 -3.60
CA GLY A 68 -7.30 -1.98 -4.36
C GLY A 68 -8.61 -1.98 -3.57
N TYR A 69 -8.75 -2.82 -2.54
CA TYR A 69 -9.97 -2.93 -1.73
C TYR A 69 -10.20 -1.73 -0.80
N CYS A 70 -9.18 -0.94 -0.49
CA CYS A 70 -9.35 0.20 0.41
C CYS A 70 -10.19 1.30 -0.23
N ASN A 71 -11.31 1.69 0.39
CA ASN A 71 -12.21 2.73 -0.14
C ASN A 71 -11.91 4.15 0.34
N ILE A 72 -10.76 4.41 1.01
CA ILE A 72 -10.32 5.75 1.42
C ILE A 72 -11.34 6.47 2.34
N THR A 73 -12.15 5.72 3.08
CA THR A 73 -13.19 6.26 3.99
C THR A 73 -12.64 6.85 5.29
N LYS A 74 -11.34 6.71 5.57
CA LYS A 74 -10.65 7.22 6.76
C LYS A 74 -11.04 6.60 8.11
N CYS A 75 -11.87 5.56 8.14
CA CYS A 75 -12.20 4.79 9.36
C CYS A 75 -10.95 4.40 10.19
N CYS A 76 -9.87 3.96 9.52
CA CYS A 76 -8.61 3.59 10.16
C CYS A 76 -7.84 4.78 10.79
N THR A 77 -8.02 5.98 10.26
CA THR A 77 -7.35 7.21 10.73
C THR A 77 -8.07 7.77 11.95
N GLU A 78 -9.40 7.73 11.96
CA GLU A 78 -10.22 8.26 13.05
C GLU A 78 -10.03 7.51 14.37
N VAL A 79 -9.74 6.20 14.31
CA VAL A 79 -9.58 5.36 15.52
C VAL A 79 -8.14 5.23 16.00
N CYS A 80 -7.15 5.80 15.28
CA CYS A 80 -5.75 5.60 15.62
C CYS A 80 -5.38 6.39 16.90
N PRO A 81 -5.00 5.71 18.01
CA PRO A 81 -4.72 6.41 19.28
C PRO A 81 -3.46 7.29 19.20
N GLU A 82 -2.55 6.95 18.29
CA GLU A 82 -1.31 7.70 18.05
C GLU A 82 -1.51 8.88 17.07
N GLY A 83 -2.74 9.10 16.59
CA GLY A 83 -3.10 10.18 15.68
C GLY A 83 -2.44 10.07 14.30
N ILE A 84 -2.08 8.86 13.87
CA ILE A 84 -1.42 8.63 12.58
C ILE A 84 -2.44 8.83 11.47
N LYS A 85 -2.11 9.69 10.50
CA LYS A 85 -2.90 9.92 9.29
C LYS A 85 -2.72 8.79 8.27
N ILE A 86 -3.15 7.58 8.63
CA ILE A 86 -2.94 6.35 7.86
C ILE A 86 -3.44 6.50 6.41
N THR A 87 -4.64 7.06 6.23
CA THR A 87 -5.22 7.16 4.88
C THR A 87 -4.45 8.14 4.02
N ASP A 88 -4.22 9.35 4.54
CA ASP A 88 -3.65 10.47 3.79
C ASP A 88 -2.14 10.30 3.53
N ASN A 89 -1.40 9.79 4.52
CA ASN A 89 0.05 9.71 4.43
C ASN A 89 0.56 8.33 4.01
N ALA A 90 -0.22 7.26 4.21
CA ALA A 90 0.20 5.90 3.85
C ALA A 90 -0.58 5.33 2.66
N LEU A 91 -1.91 5.19 2.75
CA LEU A 91 -2.70 4.45 1.76
C LEU A 91 -2.85 5.19 0.43
N ILE A 92 -3.15 6.49 0.44
CA ILE A 92 -3.24 7.30 -0.79
C ILE A 92 -1.90 7.32 -1.54
N PRO A 93 -0.76 7.67 -0.91
CA PRO A 93 0.52 7.68 -1.61
C PRO A 93 0.95 6.30 -2.11
N LEU A 94 0.64 5.23 -1.36
CA LEU A 94 0.93 3.87 -1.80
C LEU A 94 0.10 3.50 -3.04
N LYS A 95 -1.16 3.92 -3.11
CA LYS A 95 -2.02 3.73 -4.30
C LYS A 95 -1.49 4.51 -5.50
N GLU A 96 -1.16 5.78 -5.32
CA GLU A 96 -0.64 6.63 -6.40
C GLU A 96 0.63 6.00 -7.02
N ARG A 97 1.59 5.61 -6.18
CA ARG A 97 2.83 4.97 -6.64
C ARG A 97 2.57 3.63 -7.33
N ALA A 98 1.61 2.83 -6.86
CA ALA A 98 1.26 1.55 -7.47
C ALA A 98 0.63 1.72 -8.87
N VAL A 99 -0.12 2.80 -9.09
CA VAL A 99 -0.78 3.10 -10.38
C VAL A 99 0.23 3.55 -11.44
N ASP A 100 1.25 4.33 -11.07
CA ASP A 100 2.19 4.95 -12.01
C ASP A 100 2.91 3.95 -12.94
N ARG A 101 3.19 2.72 -12.48
CA ARG A 101 3.87 1.71 -13.33
C ARG A 101 2.94 0.90 -14.24
N LYS A 102 1.66 0.78 -13.90
CA LYS A 102 0.73 -0.13 -14.59
C LYS A 102 0.06 0.54 -15.79
N TYR A 103 -0.01 1.87 -15.81
CA TYR A 103 -0.79 2.63 -16.80
C TYR A 103 0.02 3.56 -17.71
N ASP A 104 1.33 3.74 -17.51
CA ASP A 104 2.14 4.56 -18.44
C ASP A 104 2.37 3.80 -19.77
N PRO A 105 1.72 4.21 -20.87
CA PRO A 105 1.85 3.54 -22.16
C PRO A 105 3.28 3.58 -22.69
N LEU A 106 4.06 4.61 -22.33
CA LEU A 106 5.42 4.83 -22.84
C LEU A 106 6.41 3.86 -22.21
N VAL A 107 6.27 3.55 -20.91
CA VAL A 107 7.11 2.57 -20.21
C VAL A 107 6.79 1.14 -20.70
N TRP A 108 5.51 0.82 -20.88
CA TRP A 108 5.07 -0.45 -21.45
C TRP A 108 5.51 -0.62 -22.92
N LEU A 109 5.32 0.39 -23.78
CA LEU A 109 5.82 0.35 -25.16
C LEU A 109 7.35 0.22 -25.21
N GLY A 110 8.06 0.98 -24.37
CA GLY A 110 9.52 0.99 -24.33
C GLY A 110 10.10 -0.39 -23.98
N SER A 111 9.53 -1.07 -22.99
CA SER A 111 9.96 -2.43 -22.60
C SER A 111 9.64 -3.49 -23.66
N LYS A 112 8.57 -3.31 -24.43
CA LYS A 112 8.14 -4.24 -25.49
C LYS A 112 8.86 -4.03 -26.82
N ILE A 113 9.25 -2.79 -27.14
CA ILE A 113 9.95 -2.43 -28.37
C ILE A 113 11.47 -2.64 -28.22
N ARG A 114 12.06 -2.36 -27.05
CA ARG A 114 13.51 -2.53 -26.84
C ARG A 114 13.97 -4.00 -26.82
N ARG A 115 13.06 -4.95 -26.56
CA ARG A 115 13.32 -6.40 -26.70
C ARG A 115 13.30 -6.90 -28.15
N ARG A 116 13.07 -6.03 -29.14
CA ARG A 116 12.89 -6.42 -30.55
C ARG A 116 13.87 -5.73 -31.51
N SER A 117 15.07 -5.39 -31.05
CA SER A 117 16.20 -5.02 -31.91
C SER A 117 17.46 -5.77 -31.49
N SER A 118 17.84 -6.70 -32.38
CA SER A 118 18.90 -7.73 -32.32
C SER A 118 18.62 -8.97 -31.48
#